data_AF-K6XFS5-F1
#
_entry.id   AF-K6XFS5-F1
#
_cell.length_a   1.000
_cell.length_b   1.000
_cell.length_c   1.000
_cell.angle_alpha   90.00
_cell.angle_beta   90.00
_cell.angle_gamma   90.00
#
_symmetry.space_group_name_H-M   'P 1'
#
loop_
_entity.id
_entity.type
_entity.pdbx_description
1 polymer ?
#
loop_
_entity_poly.entity_id
_entity_poly.type
_entity_poly.pdbx_seq_one_letter_code
_entity_poly.pdbx_strand_id
1 'polypeptide(L)'
;MFRKLAVAALALMFFAPAVALLGIGVLMNPAAAHCAAPGGTVNLGPVPDSLTVTTANGETFTLNRQQLTHAATIIAIGNGQGDVGRPGIKVALMAALTESTLRMLTNTGAYPESANYPNDGNGSDHDSLGLFQMRPQSGWGTVAELMDPTYQARAFFGGPTGPNYPSPRGLLDIPGWQQMDPGEAAQAVEVSAYPDRYRNYEPVAESILTALTSSSGPGLGAGGPASASSRVVFPLPEGTWVQTSPFGMRTHPITGEQKLHTGTDFAAPDGTPILAAADGLVTVAEFSGGYGGLIVIEHTIDGQTVATAYAHMWQHGIHVHAGDRVSAGQHIGDVGSSGMSTGAHLHFEVRPGGTNGEAIDAAAWLNQHGAANLPTATSGSPAACNTASTPGAPDGVDGDPDRLVDDPTSNGKITARMLHLYQQTLAAFPDTGWGCYSPRPGTKSEHPLGRACDITFGNKIGQRPNTAQLEAGWRVTNWMKDNADVLGVQYLIWQGQIWSLASDADGWRPYNGGGMHDPTSITGSHSDHLHVTVKAGA
;
A
#
# COMPACT_ATOMS: atom_id res chain seq x y z
N MET A 1 20.58 -52.14 -48.98
CA MET A 1 20.65 -52.11 -47.49
C MET A 1 21.70 -51.15 -46.95
N PHE A 2 22.90 -51.07 -47.53
CA PHE A 2 24.01 -50.23 -47.03
C PHE A 2 23.73 -48.73 -46.86
N ARG A 3 22.96 -48.08 -47.75
CA ARG A 3 22.64 -46.64 -47.61
C ARG A 3 21.74 -46.32 -46.42
N LYS A 4 20.84 -47.23 -46.01
CA LYS A 4 19.95 -47.01 -44.86
C LYS A 4 20.70 -47.18 -43.53
N LEU A 5 21.68 -48.08 -43.49
CA LEU A 5 22.56 -48.30 -42.34
C LEU A 5 23.53 -47.12 -42.12
N ALA A 6 24.04 -46.52 -43.19
CA ALA A 6 24.92 -45.35 -43.10
C ALA A 6 24.19 -44.11 -42.53
N VAL A 7 22.93 -43.89 -42.92
CA VAL A 7 22.11 -42.78 -42.40
C VAL A 7 21.74 -42.99 -40.93
N ALA A 8 21.44 -44.23 -40.52
CA ALA A 8 21.17 -44.55 -39.12
C ALA A 8 22.42 -44.38 -38.23
N ALA A 9 23.60 -44.74 -38.73
CA ALA A 9 24.87 -44.54 -38.01
C ALA A 9 25.23 -43.05 -37.84
N LEU A 10 24.95 -42.24 -38.86
CA LEU A 10 25.13 -40.78 -38.79
C LEU A 10 24.15 -40.12 -37.81
N ALA A 11 22.88 -40.55 -37.80
CA ALA A 11 21.90 -40.07 -36.81
C ALA A 11 22.31 -40.44 -35.38
N LEU A 12 22.79 -41.66 -35.14
CA LEU A 12 23.32 -42.06 -33.84
C LEU A 12 24.55 -41.23 -33.41
N MET A 13 25.42 -40.85 -34.35
CA MET A 13 26.61 -40.05 -34.03
C MET A 13 26.28 -38.60 -33.64
N PHE A 14 25.19 -38.02 -34.19
CA PHE A 14 24.76 -36.66 -33.86
C PHE A 14 23.77 -36.57 -32.69
N PHE A 15 22.99 -37.62 -32.40
CA PHE A 15 22.03 -37.64 -31.28
C PHE A 15 22.49 -38.39 -30.02
N ALA A 16 23.53 -39.24 -30.11
CA ALA A 16 24.08 -39.93 -28.92
C ALA A 16 24.63 -38.99 -27.82
N PRO A 17 25.24 -37.82 -28.11
CA PRO A 17 25.69 -36.91 -27.07
C PRO A 17 24.54 -36.27 -26.28
N ALA A 18 23.37 -36.09 -26.92
CA ALA A 18 22.18 -35.52 -26.27
C ALA A 18 21.43 -36.55 -25.40
N VAL A 19 21.51 -37.85 -25.73
CA VAL A 19 20.92 -38.94 -24.92
C VAL A 19 21.86 -39.37 -23.78
N ALA A 20 23.18 -39.23 -23.94
CA ALA A 20 24.15 -39.55 -22.90
C ALA A 20 24.16 -38.55 -21.73
N LEU A 21 23.71 -37.31 -21.93
CA LEU A 21 23.52 -36.31 -20.87
C LEU A 21 22.19 -36.44 -20.11
N LEU A 22 21.25 -37.24 -20.63
CA LEU A 22 19.99 -37.59 -19.95
C LEU A 22 20.06 -38.95 -19.22
N GLY A 23 21.21 -39.64 -19.25
CA GLY A 23 21.39 -41.01 -18.74
C GLY A 23 22.34 -41.19 -17.55
N ILE A 24 22.96 -40.13 -17.02
CA ILE A 24 23.91 -40.20 -15.88
C ILE A 24 23.33 -39.46 -14.65
N GLY A 25 22.04 -39.68 -14.37
CA GLY A 25 21.36 -39.15 -13.18
C GLY A 25 20.46 -40.17 -12.47
N VAL A 26 20.44 -41.43 -12.92
CA VAL A 26 19.61 -42.47 -12.33
C VAL A 26 20.44 -43.76 -12.29
N LEU A 27 21.14 -43.98 -11.18
CA LEU A 27 21.49 -45.29 -10.58
C LEU A 27 22.69 -45.14 -9.66
N MET A 28 22.44 -44.79 -8.40
CA MET A 28 23.16 -45.32 -7.22
C MET A 28 22.60 -44.69 -5.94
N ASN A 29 21.71 -45.41 -5.24
CA ASN A 29 21.81 -45.77 -3.82
C ASN A 29 20.41 -46.00 -3.20
N PRO A 30 20.07 -47.23 -2.77
CA PRO A 30 18.90 -47.50 -1.95
C PRO A 30 19.21 -47.27 -0.46
N ALA A 31 18.18 -46.93 0.32
CA ALA A 31 18.19 -46.83 1.78
C ALA A 31 18.95 -45.64 2.40
N ALA A 32 18.23 -44.54 2.54
CA ALA A 32 18.39 -43.63 3.67
C ALA A 32 17.00 -43.08 4.02
N ALA A 33 16.25 -43.83 4.82
CA ALA A 33 15.17 -43.27 5.60
C ALA A 33 15.80 -42.22 6.54
N HIS A 34 15.75 -40.95 6.15
CA HIS A 34 16.06 -39.82 7.00
C HIS A 34 14.89 -38.88 6.95
N CYS A 35 14.35 -38.60 8.12
CA CYS A 35 13.23 -37.70 8.36
C CYS A 35 13.42 -36.43 7.53
N ALA A 36 12.59 -36.24 6.51
CA ALA A 36 12.34 -34.92 5.98
C ALA A 36 11.76 -34.12 7.15
N ALA A 37 12.58 -33.25 7.73
CA ALA A 37 12.05 -32.22 8.61
C ALA A 37 11.05 -31.43 7.76
N PRO A 38 9.78 -31.31 8.18
CA PRO A 38 8.82 -30.50 7.45
C PRO A 38 9.42 -29.11 7.28
N GLY A 39 9.43 -28.61 6.03
CA GLY A 39 9.97 -27.31 5.68
C GLY A 39 9.42 -26.27 6.65
N GLY A 40 10.30 -25.70 7.48
CA GLY A 40 9.89 -24.76 8.51
C GLY A 40 9.22 -23.56 7.85
N THR A 41 7.97 -23.29 8.23
CA THR A 41 7.28 -22.04 7.92
C THR A 41 8.06 -20.89 8.53
N VAL A 42 8.38 -19.89 7.73
CA VAL A 42 9.15 -18.73 8.17
C VAL A 42 8.18 -17.62 8.57
N ASN A 43 8.09 -17.27 9.85
CA ASN A 43 7.20 -16.19 10.29
C ASN A 43 7.76 -14.84 9.83
N LEU A 44 6.94 -14.05 9.13
CA LEU A 44 7.31 -12.71 8.70
C LEU A 44 7.14 -11.71 9.86
N GLY A 45 8.19 -10.92 10.10
CA GLY A 45 8.19 -9.74 10.96
C GLY A 45 7.91 -8.45 10.17
N PRO A 46 7.88 -7.28 10.85
CA PRO A 46 7.64 -6.00 10.20
C PRO A 46 8.70 -5.66 9.16
N VAL A 47 8.29 -5.09 8.03
CA VAL A 47 9.20 -4.62 6.98
C VAL A 47 9.90 -3.33 7.45
N PRO A 48 11.25 -3.30 7.52
CA PRO A 48 11.97 -2.12 7.94
C PRO A 48 12.02 -1.04 6.85
N ASP A 49 12.26 0.22 7.23
CA ASP A 49 12.34 1.34 6.28
C ASP A 49 13.52 1.24 5.31
N SER A 50 14.61 0.61 5.75
CA SER A 50 15.77 0.31 4.92
C SER A 50 16.59 -0.83 5.50
N LEU A 51 17.39 -1.48 4.65
CA LEU A 51 18.34 -2.51 5.04
C LEU A 51 19.63 -2.37 4.24
N THR A 52 20.74 -2.08 4.92
CA THR A 52 22.07 -2.09 4.30
C THR A 52 22.59 -3.51 4.23
N VAL A 53 23.00 -3.92 3.04
CA VAL A 53 23.38 -5.30 2.71
C VAL A 53 24.69 -5.32 1.94
N THR A 54 25.40 -6.44 2.02
CA THR A 54 26.68 -6.65 1.34
C THR A 54 26.62 -7.94 0.53
N THR A 55 27.01 -7.89 -0.73
CA THR A 55 27.09 -9.04 -1.63
C THR A 55 28.34 -9.89 -1.36
N ALA A 56 28.42 -11.09 -1.96
CA ALA A 56 29.57 -11.98 -1.79
C ALA A 56 30.89 -11.38 -2.31
N ASN A 57 30.84 -10.49 -3.30
CA ASN A 57 32.01 -9.80 -3.83
C ASN A 57 32.44 -8.56 -3.02
N GLY A 58 31.71 -8.22 -1.95
CA GLY A 58 32.01 -7.10 -1.06
C GLY A 58 31.34 -5.77 -1.41
N GLU A 59 30.50 -5.71 -2.46
CA GLU A 59 29.71 -4.53 -2.76
C GLU A 59 28.62 -4.31 -1.71
N THR A 60 28.54 -3.09 -1.17
CA THR A 60 27.56 -2.70 -0.15
C THR A 60 26.58 -1.68 -0.71
N PHE A 61 25.29 -1.91 -0.49
CA PHE A 61 24.21 -1.01 -0.90
C PHE A 61 23.04 -1.09 0.09
N THR A 62 22.08 -0.17 -0.05
CA THR A 62 20.91 -0.08 0.84
C THR A 62 19.64 -0.36 0.07
N LEU A 63 18.89 -1.36 0.53
CA LEU A 63 17.53 -1.65 0.08
C LEU A 63 16.57 -0.71 0.80
N ASN A 64 15.64 -0.10 0.07
CA ASN A 64 14.58 0.73 0.64
C ASN A 64 13.36 -0.11 1.04
N ARG A 65 12.41 0.52 1.74
CA ARG A 65 11.16 -0.11 2.19
C ARG A 65 10.38 -0.80 1.06
N GLN A 66 10.31 -0.19 -0.13
CA GLN A 66 9.57 -0.74 -1.27
C GLN A 66 10.17 -2.06 -1.76
N GLN A 67 11.50 -2.12 -1.93
CA GLN A 67 12.23 -3.34 -2.29
C GLN A 67 12.06 -4.45 -1.23
N LEU A 68 12.02 -4.06 0.05
CA LEU A 68 11.83 -5.00 1.15
C LEU A 68 10.38 -5.52 1.24
N THR A 69 9.39 -4.73 0.81
CA THR A 69 8.00 -5.19 0.65
C THR A 69 7.87 -6.23 -0.46
N HIS A 70 8.60 -6.05 -1.58
CA HIS A 70 8.68 -7.07 -2.63
C HIS A 70 9.33 -8.37 -2.14
N ALA A 71 10.41 -8.26 -1.36
CA ALA A 71 11.03 -9.42 -0.72
C ALA A 71 10.08 -10.14 0.26
N ALA A 72 9.32 -9.40 1.08
CA ALA A 72 8.31 -9.96 1.97
C ALA A 72 7.22 -10.70 1.16
N THR A 73 6.88 -10.21 -0.03
CA THR A 73 5.97 -10.88 -0.96
C THR A 73 6.48 -12.24 -1.39
N ILE A 74 7.74 -12.31 -1.83
CA ILE A 74 8.39 -13.56 -2.24
C ILE A 74 8.42 -14.57 -1.08
N ILE A 75 8.82 -14.13 0.12
CA ILE A 75 8.90 -14.98 1.32
C ILE A 75 7.54 -15.60 1.65
N ALA A 76 6.48 -14.79 1.65
CA ALA A 76 5.16 -15.30 1.98
C ALA A 76 4.58 -16.26 0.95
N ILE A 77 4.74 -15.98 -0.35
CA ILE A 77 4.29 -16.92 -1.38
C ILE A 77 5.04 -18.25 -1.26
N GLY A 78 6.34 -18.20 -0.99
CA GLY A 78 7.12 -19.41 -0.75
C GLY A 78 6.70 -20.17 0.51
N ASN A 79 6.29 -19.47 1.57
CA ASN A 79 5.76 -20.12 2.78
C ASN A 79 4.42 -20.84 2.53
N GLY A 80 3.58 -20.32 1.62
CA GLY A 80 2.31 -20.93 1.25
C GLY A 80 2.44 -22.18 0.36
N GLN A 81 3.63 -22.46 -0.18
CA GLN A 81 3.90 -23.59 -1.05
C GLN A 81 4.76 -24.64 -0.32
N GLY A 82 4.12 -25.73 0.12
CA GLY A 82 4.66 -26.67 1.11
C GLY A 82 6.05 -27.25 0.82
N ASP A 83 6.45 -27.37 -0.45
CA ASP A 83 7.75 -27.92 -0.85
C ASP A 83 8.85 -26.86 -1.04
N VAL A 84 8.53 -25.57 -1.00
CA VAL A 84 9.49 -24.47 -1.21
C VAL A 84 10.36 -24.24 0.03
N GLY A 85 9.73 -23.97 1.18
CA GLY A 85 10.42 -23.69 2.45
C GLY A 85 11.49 -22.58 2.37
N ARG A 86 12.28 -22.42 3.44
CA ARG A 86 13.37 -21.42 3.49
C ARG A 86 14.39 -21.54 2.35
N PRO A 87 14.83 -22.74 1.92
CA PRO A 87 15.77 -22.88 0.80
C PRO A 87 15.22 -22.34 -0.52
N GLY A 88 13.97 -22.64 -0.87
CA GLY A 88 13.37 -22.15 -2.11
C GLY A 88 13.11 -20.64 -2.08
N ILE A 89 12.68 -20.11 -0.92
CA ILE A 89 12.55 -18.66 -0.72
C ILE A 89 13.88 -17.94 -0.94
N LYS A 90 14.98 -18.50 -0.42
CA LYS A 90 16.31 -17.93 -0.64
C LYS A 90 16.66 -17.88 -2.13
N VAL A 91 16.40 -18.95 -2.87
CA VAL A 91 16.62 -19.02 -4.33
C VAL A 91 15.84 -17.93 -5.05
N ALA A 92 14.56 -17.73 -4.72
CA ALA A 92 13.73 -16.68 -5.31
C ALA A 92 14.23 -15.26 -4.97
N LEU A 93 14.64 -15.01 -3.72
CA LEU A 93 15.23 -13.72 -3.35
C LEU A 93 16.52 -13.44 -4.11
N MET A 94 17.38 -14.45 -4.28
CA MET A 94 18.61 -14.33 -5.07
C MET A 94 18.31 -14.00 -6.54
N ALA A 95 17.30 -14.66 -7.13
CA ALA A 95 16.86 -14.37 -8.50
C ALA A 95 16.37 -12.92 -8.64
N ALA A 96 15.39 -12.50 -7.84
CA ALA A 96 14.84 -11.15 -7.93
C ALA A 96 15.88 -10.04 -7.63
N LEU A 97 16.83 -10.30 -6.72
CA LEU A 97 17.95 -9.40 -6.47
C LEU A 97 18.87 -9.26 -7.69
N THR A 98 19.13 -10.36 -8.38
CA THR A 98 20.01 -10.38 -9.56
C THR A 98 19.34 -9.73 -10.76
N GLU A 99 18.05 -10.00 -10.97
CA GLU A 99 17.32 -9.57 -12.16
C GLU A 99 16.90 -8.10 -12.09
N SER A 100 16.46 -7.62 -10.92
CA SER A 100 15.89 -6.27 -10.79
C SER A 100 16.39 -5.50 -9.56
N THR A 101 17.24 -6.11 -8.72
CA THR A 101 17.51 -5.59 -7.37
C THR A 101 16.21 -5.44 -6.57
N LEU A 102 15.32 -6.44 -6.65
CA LEU A 102 13.99 -6.44 -6.02
C LEU A 102 13.11 -5.26 -6.44
N ARG A 103 13.16 -4.86 -7.72
CA ARG A 103 12.34 -3.76 -8.24
C ARG A 103 11.29 -4.30 -9.20
N MET A 104 10.07 -3.81 -9.08
CA MET A 104 9.03 -4.05 -10.09
C MET A 104 9.28 -3.19 -11.32
N LEU A 105 10.05 -3.68 -12.29
CA LEU A 105 10.43 -2.90 -13.47
C LEU A 105 9.43 -3.05 -14.62
N THR A 106 9.05 -1.91 -15.21
CA THR A 106 8.30 -1.85 -16.47
C THR A 106 9.24 -2.03 -17.67
N ASN A 107 8.66 -2.22 -18.85
CA ASN A 107 9.40 -2.15 -20.11
C ASN A 107 8.56 -1.39 -21.13
N THR A 108 8.56 -0.07 -20.99
CA THR A 108 7.78 0.85 -21.81
C THR A 108 8.19 0.87 -23.28
N GLY A 109 9.38 0.35 -23.61
CA GLY A 109 9.83 0.20 -24.99
C GLY A 109 9.11 -0.93 -25.72
N ALA A 110 8.98 -2.10 -25.07
CA ALA A 110 8.28 -3.26 -25.63
C ALA A 110 6.78 -3.24 -25.34
N TYR A 111 6.40 -2.83 -24.13
CA TYR A 111 5.04 -2.81 -23.60
C TYR A 111 4.75 -1.45 -22.95
N PRO A 112 4.38 -0.41 -23.71
CA PRO A 112 4.05 0.90 -23.17
C PRO A 112 3.00 0.85 -22.05
N GLU A 113 2.05 -0.08 -22.14
CA GLU A 113 1.00 -0.31 -21.15
C GLU A 113 1.53 -0.79 -19.80
N SER A 114 2.76 -1.34 -19.73
CA SER A 114 3.38 -1.76 -18.47
C SER A 114 3.56 -0.57 -17.50
N ALA A 115 3.69 0.67 -17.99
CA ALA A 115 3.74 1.88 -17.17
C ALA A 115 2.44 2.18 -16.40
N ASN A 116 1.32 1.60 -16.82
CA ASN A 116 0.03 1.81 -16.17
C ASN A 116 -0.15 0.93 -14.92
N TYR A 117 0.78 -0.01 -14.71
CA TYR A 117 0.80 -0.90 -13.56
C TYR A 117 1.79 -0.40 -12.50
N PRO A 118 1.67 -0.88 -11.26
CA PRO A 118 2.47 -0.40 -10.15
C PRO A 118 3.92 -0.80 -10.37
N ASN A 119 4.85 0.15 -10.26
CA ASN A 119 6.22 -0.09 -10.66
C ASN A 119 7.23 0.79 -9.94
N ASP A 120 8.47 0.33 -9.97
CA ASP A 120 9.62 0.97 -9.34
C ASP A 120 10.53 1.61 -10.39
N GLY A 121 10.03 1.83 -11.60
CA GLY A 121 10.75 2.41 -12.73
C GLY A 121 10.70 1.55 -14.00
N ASN A 122 11.53 1.93 -14.96
CA ASN A 122 11.59 1.31 -16.29
C ASN A 122 12.91 0.57 -16.48
N GLY A 123 12.81 -0.71 -16.79
CA GLY A 123 13.88 -1.53 -17.31
C GLY A 123 14.01 -1.38 -18.83
N SER A 124 15.05 -1.98 -19.39
CA SER A 124 15.32 -1.94 -20.84
C SER A 124 15.87 -3.25 -21.37
N ASP A 125 15.88 -4.31 -20.55
CA ASP A 125 16.39 -5.60 -20.99
C ASP A 125 15.30 -6.35 -21.77
N HIS A 126 15.59 -6.63 -23.04
CA HIS A 126 14.67 -7.28 -23.98
C HIS A 126 13.22 -6.75 -23.88
N ASP A 127 12.26 -7.63 -23.63
CA ASP A 127 10.85 -7.39 -23.33
C ASP A 127 10.50 -7.89 -21.91
N SER A 128 11.48 -7.89 -20.99
CA SER A 128 11.32 -8.41 -19.63
C SER A 128 10.55 -7.45 -18.72
N LEU A 129 9.80 -8.00 -17.78
CA LEU A 129 8.97 -7.28 -16.82
C LEU A 129 9.18 -7.80 -15.39
N GLY A 130 9.05 -6.90 -14.41
CA GLY A 130 8.84 -7.25 -13.01
C GLY A 130 10.07 -7.69 -12.20
N LEU A 131 9.84 -8.29 -11.03
CA LEU A 131 10.87 -8.67 -10.06
C LEU A 131 11.90 -9.63 -10.65
N PHE A 132 11.43 -10.59 -11.44
CA PHE A 132 12.23 -11.68 -12.01
C PHE A 132 12.57 -11.44 -13.49
N GLN A 133 12.24 -10.25 -14.03
CA GLN A 133 12.48 -9.93 -15.44
C GLN A 133 11.93 -11.00 -16.41
N MET A 134 10.71 -11.48 -16.12
CA MET A 134 10.01 -12.49 -16.90
C MET A 134 9.44 -11.90 -18.20
N ARG A 135 9.31 -12.72 -19.24
CA ARG A 135 8.98 -12.27 -20.60
C ARG A 135 7.63 -12.82 -21.08
N PRO A 136 6.67 -11.96 -21.50
CA PRO A 136 5.43 -12.44 -22.10
C PRO A 136 5.65 -13.31 -23.33
N GLN A 137 6.61 -12.94 -24.20
CA GLN A 137 6.92 -13.71 -25.40
C GLN A 137 7.48 -15.11 -25.12
N SER A 138 8.05 -15.32 -23.93
CA SER A 138 8.54 -16.63 -23.49
C SER A 138 7.45 -17.48 -22.83
N GLY A 139 6.23 -16.96 -22.68
CA GLY A 139 5.08 -17.68 -22.12
C GLY A 139 4.93 -17.58 -20.60
N TRP A 140 5.69 -16.70 -19.93
CA TRP A 140 5.62 -16.55 -18.47
C TRP A 140 4.29 -15.96 -17.97
N GLY A 141 3.57 -15.21 -18.82
CA GLY A 141 2.31 -14.56 -18.48
C GLY A 141 2.04 -13.36 -19.39
N THR A 142 0.88 -12.75 -19.24
CA THR A 142 0.54 -11.46 -19.86
C THR A 142 1.27 -10.30 -19.20
N VAL A 143 1.28 -9.12 -19.82
CA VAL A 143 1.87 -7.90 -19.20
C VAL A 143 1.23 -7.59 -17.85
N ALA A 144 -0.10 -7.73 -17.73
CA ALA A 144 -0.81 -7.49 -16.48
C ALA A 144 -0.35 -8.45 -15.37
N GLU A 145 -0.25 -9.74 -15.69
CA GLU A 145 0.20 -10.77 -14.76
C GLU A 145 1.68 -10.58 -14.38
N LEU A 146 2.55 -10.23 -15.33
CA LEU A 146 3.97 -9.99 -15.04
C LEU A 146 4.23 -8.64 -14.36
N MET A 147 3.23 -7.76 -14.31
CA MET A 147 3.26 -6.55 -13.47
C MET A 147 2.65 -6.77 -12.08
N ASP A 148 2.27 -8.00 -11.71
CA ASP A 148 1.86 -8.39 -10.37
C ASP A 148 2.97 -9.19 -9.66
N PRO A 149 3.52 -8.69 -8.52
CA PRO A 149 4.57 -9.39 -7.78
C PRO A 149 4.11 -10.74 -7.19
N THR A 150 2.81 -10.92 -6.92
CA THR A 150 2.25 -12.19 -6.43
C THR A 150 2.23 -13.25 -7.53
N TYR A 151 1.69 -12.90 -8.70
CA TYR A 151 1.72 -13.77 -9.87
C TYR A 151 3.17 -14.20 -10.19
N GLN A 152 4.10 -13.24 -10.25
CA GLN A 152 5.49 -13.52 -10.56
C GLN A 152 6.18 -14.44 -9.56
N ALA A 153 5.97 -14.24 -8.25
CA ALA A 153 6.50 -15.15 -7.24
C ALA A 153 5.89 -16.56 -7.39
N ARG A 154 4.59 -16.67 -7.64
CA ARG A 154 3.93 -17.97 -7.91
C ARG A 154 4.47 -18.63 -9.17
N ALA A 155 4.71 -17.86 -10.22
CA ALA A 155 5.27 -18.35 -11.48
C ALA A 155 6.73 -18.82 -11.30
N PHE A 156 7.53 -18.05 -10.56
CA PHE A 156 8.92 -18.39 -10.25
C PHE A 156 9.00 -19.72 -9.49
N PHE A 157 8.18 -19.91 -8.46
CA PHE A 157 8.14 -21.19 -7.75
C PHE A 157 7.54 -22.30 -8.62
N GLY A 158 6.54 -21.98 -9.46
CA GLY A 158 5.93 -22.90 -10.43
C GLY A 158 5.33 -24.16 -9.81
N GLY A 159 5.59 -25.30 -10.43
CA GLY A 159 5.01 -26.58 -10.04
C GLY A 159 3.68 -26.87 -10.74
N PRO A 160 3.06 -28.05 -10.48
CA PRO A 160 1.80 -28.46 -11.11
C PRO A 160 0.60 -27.51 -10.91
N THR A 161 0.67 -26.66 -9.88
CA THR A 161 -0.36 -25.66 -9.55
C THR A 161 0.10 -24.22 -9.81
N GLY A 162 1.30 -24.06 -10.38
CA GLY A 162 1.85 -22.77 -10.78
C GLY A 162 1.07 -22.19 -11.97
N PRO A 163 0.94 -20.86 -12.07
CA PRO A 163 0.17 -20.22 -13.16
C PRO A 163 0.81 -20.42 -14.54
N ASN A 164 2.12 -20.69 -14.58
CA ASN A 164 2.93 -20.97 -15.76
C ASN A 164 3.01 -22.46 -16.12
N TYR A 165 2.26 -23.34 -15.45
CA TYR A 165 2.28 -24.77 -15.77
C TYR A 165 1.72 -25.04 -17.19
N PRO A 166 2.33 -25.95 -17.98
CA PRO A 166 3.54 -26.73 -17.70
C PRO A 166 4.84 -26.06 -18.15
N SER A 167 4.77 -24.88 -18.77
CA SER A 167 5.91 -24.17 -19.33
C SER A 167 5.61 -22.67 -19.47
N PRO A 168 6.55 -21.77 -19.13
CA PRO A 168 7.90 -22.00 -18.59
C PRO A 168 7.91 -22.72 -17.23
N ARG A 169 8.97 -23.46 -16.93
CA ARG A 169 9.09 -24.21 -15.67
C ARG A 169 9.47 -23.26 -14.52
N GLY A 170 8.88 -23.43 -13.35
CA GLY A 170 9.37 -22.78 -12.12
C GLY A 170 10.30 -23.68 -11.31
N LEU A 171 10.67 -23.24 -10.11
CA LEU A 171 11.59 -23.93 -9.21
C LEU A 171 11.13 -25.36 -8.88
N LEU A 172 9.86 -25.54 -8.54
CA LEU A 172 9.27 -26.82 -8.15
C LEU A 172 9.16 -27.82 -9.31
N ASP A 173 9.23 -27.35 -10.55
CA ASP A 173 9.26 -28.20 -11.74
C ASP A 173 10.66 -28.76 -12.02
N ILE A 174 11.69 -28.34 -11.29
CA ILE A 174 13.09 -28.77 -11.45
C ILE A 174 13.37 -29.95 -10.52
N PRO A 175 13.58 -31.18 -11.05
CA PRO A 175 13.86 -32.34 -10.21
C PRO A 175 15.15 -32.16 -9.41
N GLY A 176 15.06 -32.33 -8.09
CA GLY A 176 16.22 -32.27 -7.19
C GLY A 176 16.76 -30.87 -6.91
N TRP A 177 15.99 -29.81 -7.19
CA TRP A 177 16.41 -28.43 -6.93
C TRP A 177 16.84 -28.19 -5.47
N GLN A 178 16.27 -28.93 -4.50
CA GLN A 178 16.66 -28.81 -3.09
C GLN A 178 18.10 -29.26 -2.80
N GLN A 179 18.70 -30.03 -3.72
CA GLN A 179 20.10 -30.48 -3.62
C GLN A 179 21.06 -29.63 -4.48
N MET A 180 20.54 -28.68 -5.26
CA MET A 180 21.34 -27.78 -6.10
C MET A 180 21.99 -26.68 -5.27
N ASP A 181 23.09 -26.12 -5.76
CA ASP A 181 23.58 -24.82 -5.30
C ASP A 181 22.46 -23.77 -5.48
N PRO A 182 22.19 -22.88 -4.52
CA PRO A 182 21.09 -21.93 -4.64
C PRO A 182 21.19 -21.02 -5.87
N GLY A 183 22.41 -20.66 -6.29
CA GLY A 183 22.64 -19.91 -7.52
C GLY A 183 22.34 -20.74 -8.78
N GLU A 184 22.68 -22.03 -8.77
CA GLU A 184 22.35 -22.97 -9.85
C GLU A 184 20.84 -23.20 -9.96
N ALA A 185 20.14 -23.32 -8.82
CA ALA A 185 18.68 -23.45 -8.80
C ALA A 185 18.00 -22.19 -9.36
N ALA A 186 18.45 -20.99 -8.98
CA ALA A 186 17.94 -19.72 -9.53
C ALA A 186 18.17 -19.65 -11.04
N GLN A 187 19.39 -19.94 -11.48
CA GLN A 187 19.75 -20.01 -12.89
C GLN A 187 18.92 -21.05 -13.66
N ALA A 188 18.58 -22.18 -13.06
CA ALA A 188 17.82 -23.24 -13.73
C ALA A 188 16.35 -22.84 -13.99
N VAL A 189 15.81 -21.89 -13.19
CA VAL A 189 14.52 -21.24 -13.41
C VAL A 189 14.65 -20.12 -14.45
N GLU A 190 15.57 -19.18 -14.26
CA GLU A 190 15.69 -17.98 -15.10
C GLU A 190 16.30 -18.25 -16.48
N VAL A 191 17.13 -19.29 -16.59
CA VAL A 191 17.86 -19.65 -17.82
C VAL A 191 18.66 -18.45 -18.38
N SER A 192 19.35 -17.72 -17.50
CA SER A 192 20.16 -16.56 -17.84
C SER A 192 21.46 -16.92 -18.59
N ALA A 193 22.03 -15.97 -19.31
CA ALA A 193 23.32 -16.14 -19.99
C ALA A 193 24.53 -16.11 -19.02
N TYR A 194 24.31 -15.79 -17.73
CA TYR A 194 25.36 -15.57 -16.74
C TYR A 194 25.11 -16.32 -15.42
N PRO A 195 25.32 -17.65 -15.40
CA PRO A 195 24.88 -18.53 -14.30
C PRO A 195 25.49 -18.22 -12.94
N ASP A 196 26.70 -17.67 -12.88
CA ASP A 196 27.39 -17.38 -11.62
C ASP A 196 26.91 -16.10 -10.91
N ARG A 197 26.03 -15.29 -11.54
CA ARG A 197 25.61 -14.00 -10.97
C ARG A 197 24.75 -14.14 -9.72
N TYR A 198 23.88 -15.15 -9.68
CA TYR A 198 22.94 -15.33 -8.57
C TYR A 198 23.64 -15.59 -7.24
N ARG A 199 24.74 -16.35 -7.25
CA ARG A 199 25.52 -16.66 -6.03
C ARG A 199 26.03 -15.39 -5.33
N ASN A 200 26.28 -14.32 -6.07
CA ASN A 200 26.74 -13.05 -5.49
C ASN A 200 25.74 -12.46 -4.48
N TYR A 201 24.44 -12.74 -4.67
CA TYR A 201 23.37 -12.19 -3.83
C TYR A 201 22.93 -13.11 -2.69
N GLU A 202 23.55 -14.29 -2.53
CA GLU A 202 23.20 -15.19 -1.42
C GLU A 202 23.31 -14.54 -0.03
N PRO A 203 24.40 -13.80 0.32
CA PRO A 203 24.49 -13.13 1.62
C PRO A 203 23.43 -12.04 1.82
N VAL A 204 23.00 -11.40 0.74
CA VAL A 204 21.93 -10.40 0.75
C VAL A 204 20.58 -11.07 1.03
N ALA A 205 20.28 -12.17 0.35
CA ALA A 205 19.06 -12.94 0.56
C ALA A 205 18.96 -13.47 2.01
N GLU A 206 20.06 -13.95 2.60
CA GLU A 206 20.09 -14.36 4.02
C GLU A 206 19.91 -13.18 4.98
N SER A 207 20.44 -12.00 4.65
CA SER A 207 20.25 -10.78 5.45
C SER A 207 18.79 -10.34 5.45
N ILE A 208 18.14 -10.38 4.28
CA ILE A 208 16.71 -10.11 4.13
C ILE A 208 15.88 -11.13 4.91
N LEU A 209 16.15 -12.43 4.74
CA LEU A 209 15.49 -13.48 5.51
C LEU A 209 15.67 -13.24 7.01
N THR A 210 16.86 -12.90 7.47
CA THR A 210 17.10 -12.65 8.90
C THR A 210 16.30 -11.44 9.39
N ALA A 211 16.35 -10.32 8.67
CA ALA A 211 15.67 -9.09 9.03
C ALA A 211 14.15 -9.23 9.04
N LEU A 212 13.59 -9.91 8.04
CA LEU A 212 12.15 -10.07 7.88
C LEU A 212 11.58 -11.24 8.67
N THR A 213 12.38 -12.00 9.42
CA THR A 213 11.90 -13.23 10.09
C THR A 213 12.33 -13.36 11.55
N SER A 214 13.11 -12.39 12.04
CA SER A 214 13.52 -12.32 13.45
C SER A 214 12.67 -11.31 14.21
N SER A 215 11.68 -11.80 14.96
CA SER A 215 11.06 -11.07 16.05
C SER A 215 11.90 -11.24 17.33
N SER A 216 12.61 -10.20 17.76
CA SER A 216 13.32 -10.19 19.04
C SER A 216 12.37 -9.87 20.21
N GLY A 217 12.14 -10.88 21.06
CA GLY A 217 11.65 -10.76 22.42
C GLY A 217 11.89 -12.08 23.18
N PRO A 218 12.49 -12.09 24.39
CA PRO A 218 12.89 -13.32 25.06
C PRO A 218 11.73 -13.91 25.90
N GLY A 219 11.53 -15.24 25.80
CA GLY A 219 11.08 -16.05 26.93
C GLY A 219 9.83 -16.92 26.74
N LEU A 220 10.08 -18.24 26.74
CA LEU A 220 9.30 -19.34 27.35
C LEU A 220 8.07 -19.90 26.61
N GLY A 221 8.15 -21.20 26.29
CA GLY A 221 6.97 -22.09 26.26
C GLY A 221 6.92 -23.05 25.07
N ALA A 222 7.18 -24.34 25.33
CA ALA A 222 7.03 -25.43 24.37
C ALA A 222 5.56 -25.84 24.15
N GLY A 223 5.23 -26.24 22.92
CA GLY A 223 4.19 -27.25 22.61
C GLY A 223 2.76 -26.73 22.38
N GLY A 224 2.40 -26.52 21.12
CA GLY A 224 1.02 -26.33 20.61
C GLY A 224 0.98 -26.48 19.08
N PRO A 225 -0.14 -26.91 18.47
CA PRO A 225 -0.20 -27.30 17.06
C PRO A 225 0.05 -26.09 16.15
N ALA A 226 0.65 -26.35 14.98
CA ALA A 226 1.12 -25.37 14.00
C ALA A 226 0.19 -24.15 13.86
N SER A 227 0.63 -23.01 14.41
CA SER A 227 -0.03 -21.72 14.22
C SER A 227 0.25 -21.18 12.82
N ALA A 228 -0.83 -20.78 12.15
CA ALA A 228 -0.86 -20.20 10.81
C ALA A 228 0.01 -18.92 10.71
N SER A 229 0.79 -18.83 9.64
CA SER A 229 1.46 -17.59 9.22
C SER A 229 0.43 -16.75 8.46
N SER A 230 0.00 -15.60 9.00
CA SER A 230 -1.06 -14.81 8.38
C SER A 230 -0.57 -13.44 7.92
N ARG A 231 0.17 -13.44 6.81
CA ARG A 231 0.51 -12.20 6.10
C ARG A 231 -0.78 -11.50 5.66
N VAL A 232 -0.85 -10.20 5.93
CA VAL A 232 -1.88 -9.31 5.40
C VAL A 232 -1.28 -8.48 4.25
N VAL A 233 -2.01 -8.37 3.14
CA VAL A 233 -1.65 -7.55 1.98
C VAL A 233 -2.78 -6.57 1.64
N PHE A 234 -2.44 -5.51 0.91
CA PHE A 234 -3.44 -4.59 0.42
C PHE A 234 -4.33 -5.26 -0.64
N PRO A 235 -5.67 -5.04 -0.61
CA PRO A 235 -6.60 -5.76 -1.48
C PRO A 235 -6.67 -5.23 -2.92
N LEU A 236 -5.86 -4.22 -3.28
CA LEU A 236 -5.75 -3.66 -4.63
C LEU A 236 -4.28 -3.49 -5.02
N PRO A 237 -3.91 -3.64 -6.31
CA PRO A 237 -2.56 -3.36 -6.79
C PRO A 237 -2.14 -1.91 -6.48
N GLU A 238 -0.90 -1.68 -6.03
CA GLU A 238 -0.40 -0.36 -5.63
C GLU A 238 -0.61 0.72 -6.73
N GLY A 239 -0.89 1.99 -6.40
CA GLY A 239 -1.02 3.03 -7.45
C GLY A 239 -2.23 2.90 -8.41
N THR A 240 -3.05 1.84 -8.31
CA THR A 240 -4.31 1.71 -9.07
C THR A 240 -5.51 2.34 -8.37
N TRP A 241 -5.32 2.80 -7.13
CA TRP A 241 -6.40 3.20 -6.26
C TRP A 241 -6.12 4.50 -5.49
N VAL A 242 -7.22 5.13 -5.07
CA VAL A 242 -7.23 6.25 -4.12
C VAL A 242 -8.29 5.98 -3.07
N GLN A 243 -7.98 6.13 -1.78
CA GLN A 243 -9.00 6.05 -0.73
C GLN A 243 -9.97 7.22 -0.88
N THR A 244 -11.25 6.94 -1.00
CA THR A 244 -12.28 7.96 -1.28
C THR A 244 -13.31 8.12 -0.16
N SER A 245 -13.57 7.06 0.61
CA SER A 245 -14.43 7.14 1.80
C SER A 245 -13.88 6.23 2.89
N PRO A 246 -13.59 6.72 4.11
CA PRO A 246 -13.19 5.87 5.22
C PRO A 246 -14.39 5.11 5.80
N PHE A 247 -14.09 4.12 6.65
CA PHE A 247 -15.06 3.53 7.59
C PHE A 247 -15.67 4.60 8.51
N GLY A 248 -16.88 4.35 9.03
CA GLY A 248 -17.51 5.19 10.06
C GLY A 248 -18.81 5.86 9.63
N MET A 249 -19.40 6.65 10.54
CA MET A 249 -20.69 7.31 10.27
C MET A 249 -20.56 8.34 9.15
N ARG A 250 -21.37 8.18 8.10
CA ARG A 250 -21.45 9.14 7.00
C ARG A 250 -22.88 9.34 6.54
N THR A 251 -23.10 10.44 5.82
CA THR A 251 -24.35 10.59 5.07
C THR A 251 -24.25 9.67 3.86
N HIS A 252 -25.14 8.68 3.79
CA HIS A 252 -25.12 7.67 2.74
C HIS A 252 -25.30 8.37 1.38
N PRO A 253 -24.36 8.19 0.43
CA PRO A 253 -24.29 9.01 -0.77
C PRO A 253 -25.50 8.86 -1.71
N ILE A 254 -26.26 7.77 -1.57
CA ILE A 254 -27.45 7.47 -2.37
C ILE A 254 -28.76 7.82 -1.65
N THR A 255 -28.85 7.59 -0.33
CA THR A 255 -30.12 7.76 0.40
C THR A 255 -30.20 9.07 1.15
N GLY A 256 -29.07 9.76 1.36
CA GLY A 256 -29.00 11.01 2.11
C GLY A 256 -29.17 10.86 3.63
N GLU A 257 -29.28 9.63 4.14
CA GLU A 257 -29.44 9.34 5.57
C GLU A 257 -28.10 9.14 6.25
N GLN A 258 -27.99 9.51 7.53
CA GLN A 258 -26.83 9.16 8.34
C GLN A 258 -26.81 7.64 8.57
N LYS A 259 -25.83 6.96 7.99
CA LYS A 259 -25.66 5.52 8.09
C LYS A 259 -24.20 5.18 8.35
N LEU A 260 -23.97 4.15 9.16
CA LEU A 260 -22.64 3.61 9.33
C LEU A 260 -22.13 3.08 7.98
N HIS A 261 -20.98 3.60 7.56
CA HIS A 261 -20.20 3.01 6.50
C HIS A 261 -19.34 1.89 7.09
N THR A 262 -19.71 0.65 6.80
CA THR A 262 -19.13 -0.54 7.43
C THR A 262 -17.80 -0.96 6.82
N GLY A 263 -17.28 -0.21 5.86
CA GLY A 263 -15.99 -0.49 5.21
C GLY A 263 -15.29 0.78 4.76
N THR A 264 -14.16 0.61 4.11
CA THR A 264 -13.39 1.68 3.48
C THR A 264 -13.51 1.56 1.95
N ASP A 265 -13.85 2.66 1.28
CA ASP A 265 -13.99 2.74 -0.17
C ASP A 265 -12.67 3.18 -0.82
N PHE A 266 -12.14 2.35 -1.72
CA PHE A 266 -10.97 2.62 -2.55
C PHE A 266 -11.41 2.75 -3.99
N ALA A 267 -11.42 3.97 -4.54
CA ALA A 267 -11.73 4.18 -5.94
C ALA A 267 -10.59 3.66 -6.80
N ALA A 268 -10.94 2.84 -7.79
CA ALA A 268 -10.04 2.26 -8.76
C ALA A 268 -10.79 2.10 -10.09
N PRO A 269 -10.10 2.07 -11.25
CA PRO A 269 -10.75 1.83 -12.53
C PRO A 269 -11.57 0.54 -12.52
N ASP A 270 -12.74 0.57 -13.18
CA ASP A 270 -13.55 -0.63 -13.42
C ASP A 270 -12.70 -1.73 -14.09
N GLY A 271 -12.81 -2.97 -13.61
CA GLY A 271 -11.99 -4.10 -14.04
C GLY A 271 -10.63 -4.24 -13.33
N THR A 272 -10.29 -3.36 -12.38
CA THR A 272 -9.04 -3.48 -11.61
C THR A 272 -9.08 -4.75 -10.73
N PRO A 273 -8.02 -5.59 -10.69
CA PRO A 273 -8.01 -6.80 -9.86
C PRO A 273 -8.21 -6.51 -8.37
N ILE A 274 -9.08 -7.28 -7.72
CA ILE A 274 -9.26 -7.34 -6.26
C ILE A 274 -8.53 -8.58 -5.74
N LEU A 275 -7.68 -8.38 -4.74
CA LEU A 275 -6.82 -9.41 -4.16
C LEU A 275 -7.29 -9.83 -2.76
N ALA A 276 -7.19 -11.12 -2.44
CA ALA A 276 -7.42 -11.61 -1.09
C ALA A 276 -6.41 -10.99 -0.11
N ALA A 277 -6.89 -10.45 1.00
CA ALA A 277 -6.07 -9.68 1.93
C ALA A 277 -5.19 -10.59 2.79
N ALA A 278 -5.61 -11.84 3.01
CA ALA A 278 -4.86 -12.86 3.72
C ALA A 278 -5.29 -14.26 3.25
N ASP A 279 -4.55 -15.29 3.65
CA ASP A 279 -4.94 -16.68 3.44
C ASP A 279 -6.27 -16.98 4.14
N GLY A 280 -7.17 -17.72 3.49
CA GLY A 280 -8.49 -17.97 4.08
C GLY A 280 -9.39 -18.90 3.32
N LEU A 281 -10.62 -19.03 3.83
CA LEU A 281 -11.73 -19.78 3.24
C LEU A 281 -12.80 -18.79 2.77
N VAL A 282 -13.15 -18.83 1.49
CA VAL A 282 -14.28 -18.07 0.95
C VAL A 282 -15.56 -18.63 1.56
N THR A 283 -16.31 -17.80 2.30
CA THR A 283 -17.57 -18.18 2.94
C THR A 283 -18.79 -17.62 2.22
N VAL A 284 -18.61 -16.52 1.46
CA VAL A 284 -19.63 -15.88 0.64
C VAL A 284 -19.01 -15.51 -0.70
N ALA A 285 -19.71 -15.78 -1.80
CA ALA A 285 -19.37 -15.32 -3.14
C ALA A 285 -20.67 -15.26 -3.98
N GLU A 286 -21.39 -14.14 -3.89
CA GLU A 286 -22.72 -14.00 -4.50
C GLU A 286 -23.10 -12.54 -4.76
N PHE A 287 -24.28 -12.32 -5.36
CA PHE A 287 -24.88 -10.99 -5.47
C PHE A 287 -25.81 -10.71 -4.29
N SER A 288 -25.55 -9.66 -3.53
CA SER A 288 -26.23 -9.36 -2.28
C SER A 288 -26.64 -7.89 -2.16
N GLY A 289 -27.91 -7.61 -2.46
CA GLY A 289 -28.59 -6.35 -2.15
C GLY A 289 -27.76 -5.08 -2.43
N GLY A 290 -27.56 -4.27 -1.38
CA GLY A 290 -26.82 -3.00 -1.46
C GLY A 290 -25.31 -3.16 -1.71
N TYR A 291 -24.72 -4.31 -1.42
CA TYR A 291 -23.31 -4.59 -1.72
C TYR A 291 -23.06 -4.91 -3.20
N GLY A 292 -24.10 -5.31 -3.95
CA GLY A 292 -23.89 -5.86 -5.29
C GLY A 292 -23.15 -7.18 -5.23
N GLY A 293 -22.15 -7.41 -6.10
CA GLY A 293 -21.28 -8.58 -5.99
C GLY A 293 -20.42 -8.53 -4.73
N LEU A 294 -20.50 -9.56 -3.90
CA LEU A 294 -19.87 -9.66 -2.58
C LEU A 294 -19.07 -10.97 -2.46
N ILE A 295 -17.82 -10.84 -2.04
CA ILE A 295 -16.99 -11.95 -1.56
C ILE A 295 -16.69 -11.72 -0.08
N VAL A 296 -16.78 -12.76 0.76
CA VAL A 296 -16.32 -12.73 2.15
C VAL A 296 -15.38 -13.90 2.40
N ILE A 297 -14.21 -13.63 2.95
CA ILE A 297 -13.19 -14.64 3.25
C ILE A 297 -12.95 -14.66 4.76
N GLU A 298 -13.01 -15.83 5.38
CA GLU A 298 -12.60 -16.04 6.78
C GLU A 298 -11.13 -16.45 6.85
N HIS A 299 -10.42 -15.81 7.77
CA HIS A 299 -9.00 -15.96 8.01
C HIS A 299 -8.75 -16.34 9.47
N THR A 300 -7.62 -16.99 9.71
CA THR A 300 -7.03 -17.10 11.05
C THR A 300 -5.82 -16.19 11.09
N ILE A 301 -5.92 -15.05 11.79
CA ILE A 301 -4.86 -14.04 11.90
C ILE A 301 -4.47 -13.89 13.36
N ASP A 302 -3.20 -14.12 13.67
CA ASP A 302 -2.68 -14.13 15.05
C ASP A 302 -3.48 -15.03 16.01
N GLY A 303 -3.97 -16.17 15.50
CA GLY A 303 -4.79 -17.12 16.24
C GLY A 303 -6.25 -16.68 16.47
N GLN A 304 -6.67 -15.55 15.92
CA GLN A 304 -8.05 -15.04 15.97
C GLN A 304 -8.75 -15.26 14.63
N THR A 305 -10.05 -15.56 14.67
CA THR A 305 -10.89 -15.58 13.48
C THR A 305 -11.24 -14.15 13.08
N VAL A 306 -10.96 -13.78 11.84
CA VAL A 306 -11.35 -12.49 11.24
C VAL A 306 -11.83 -12.73 9.83
N ALA A 307 -12.87 -12.03 9.38
CA ALA A 307 -13.29 -12.05 8.00
C ALA A 307 -12.96 -10.74 7.28
N THR A 308 -12.69 -10.81 5.99
CA THR A 308 -12.62 -9.64 5.11
C THR A 308 -13.73 -9.72 4.05
N ALA A 309 -14.33 -8.58 3.72
CA ALA A 309 -15.42 -8.49 2.74
C ALA A 309 -15.06 -7.53 1.60
N TYR A 310 -15.43 -7.91 0.38
CA TYR A 310 -15.11 -7.21 -0.86
C TYR A 310 -16.39 -7.02 -1.67
N ALA A 311 -16.80 -5.78 -1.92
CA ALA A 311 -18.09 -5.48 -2.52
C ALA A 311 -18.01 -4.65 -3.82
N HIS A 312 -19.18 -4.47 -4.45
CA HIS A 312 -19.45 -3.72 -5.69
C HIS A 312 -18.94 -4.35 -6.99
N MET A 313 -18.45 -5.60 -6.96
CA MET A 313 -18.08 -6.35 -8.17
C MET A 313 -19.27 -6.51 -9.11
N TRP A 314 -19.05 -6.49 -10.43
CA TRP A 314 -20.06 -7.00 -11.36
C TRP A 314 -20.21 -8.51 -11.20
N GLN A 315 -21.35 -9.07 -11.61
CA GLN A 315 -21.57 -10.51 -11.47
C GLN A 315 -20.52 -11.34 -12.20
N HIS A 316 -20.03 -10.84 -13.34
CA HIS A 316 -18.98 -11.47 -14.13
C HIS A 316 -17.56 -11.23 -13.57
N GLY A 317 -17.41 -10.34 -12.60
CA GLY A 317 -16.13 -10.01 -11.95
C GLY A 317 -15.93 -10.74 -10.62
N ILE A 318 -16.70 -11.81 -10.34
CA ILE A 318 -16.50 -12.68 -9.18
C ILE A 318 -15.79 -13.95 -9.69
N HIS A 319 -14.57 -14.22 -9.22
CA HIS A 319 -13.71 -15.30 -9.74
C HIS A 319 -13.56 -16.51 -8.80
N VAL A 320 -14.26 -16.48 -7.66
CA VAL A 320 -14.22 -17.54 -6.63
C VAL A 320 -15.62 -17.95 -6.19
N HIS A 321 -15.72 -19.10 -5.52
CA HIS A 321 -16.96 -19.65 -4.98
C HIS A 321 -16.86 -19.90 -3.48
N ALA A 322 -18.01 -19.89 -2.79
CA ALA A 322 -18.05 -20.29 -1.38
C ALA A 322 -17.52 -21.74 -1.22
N GLY A 323 -16.59 -21.91 -0.29
CA GLY A 323 -15.85 -23.16 -0.06
C GLY A 323 -14.42 -23.15 -0.61
N ASP A 324 -14.06 -22.21 -1.48
CA ASP A 324 -12.70 -22.11 -2.02
C ASP A 324 -11.70 -21.68 -0.94
N ARG A 325 -10.50 -22.26 -0.97
CA ARG A 325 -9.35 -21.77 -0.19
C ARG A 325 -8.55 -20.81 -1.06
N VAL A 326 -8.19 -19.68 -0.49
CA VAL A 326 -7.46 -18.61 -1.19
C VAL A 326 -6.21 -18.22 -0.41
N SER A 327 -5.19 -17.74 -1.12
CA SER A 327 -3.96 -17.22 -0.54
C SER A 327 -3.92 -15.69 -0.56
N ALA A 328 -3.20 -15.07 0.38
CA ALA A 328 -2.95 -13.63 0.40
C ALA A 328 -2.36 -13.17 -0.96
N GLY A 329 -2.96 -12.13 -1.54
CA GLY A 329 -2.59 -11.59 -2.85
C GLY A 329 -3.20 -12.33 -4.04
N GLN A 330 -3.98 -13.40 -3.83
CA GLN A 330 -4.68 -14.07 -4.92
C GLN A 330 -5.77 -13.17 -5.51
N HIS A 331 -5.84 -13.08 -6.83
CA HIS A 331 -6.94 -12.42 -7.55
C HIS A 331 -8.25 -13.19 -7.34
N ILE A 332 -9.23 -12.52 -6.74
CA ILE A 332 -10.52 -13.12 -6.35
C ILE A 332 -11.72 -12.48 -7.05
N GLY A 333 -11.56 -11.28 -7.61
CA GLY A 333 -12.60 -10.58 -8.34
C GLY A 333 -12.09 -9.29 -8.97
N ASP A 334 -12.96 -8.51 -9.60
CA ASP A 334 -12.63 -7.26 -10.28
C ASP A 334 -13.47 -6.09 -9.78
N VAL A 335 -12.84 -4.93 -9.59
CA VAL A 335 -13.52 -3.69 -9.20
C VAL A 335 -14.66 -3.40 -10.17
N GLY A 336 -15.84 -3.11 -9.61
CA GLY A 336 -17.02 -2.74 -10.38
C GLY A 336 -17.76 -1.57 -9.75
N SER A 337 -19.01 -1.38 -10.16
CA SER A 337 -19.91 -0.36 -9.61
C SER A 337 -21.33 -0.88 -9.40
N SER A 338 -21.48 -2.16 -9.05
CA SER A 338 -22.80 -2.78 -8.84
C SER A 338 -23.38 -2.52 -7.45
N GLY A 339 -24.68 -2.76 -7.26
CA GLY A 339 -25.36 -2.48 -5.98
C GLY A 339 -25.54 -0.98 -5.73
N MET A 340 -25.40 -0.56 -4.47
CA MET A 340 -25.51 0.84 -4.05
C MET A 340 -24.16 1.55 -4.16
N SER A 341 -23.73 1.82 -5.39
CA SER A 341 -22.48 2.51 -5.69
C SER A 341 -22.71 3.79 -6.52
N THR A 342 -21.88 4.82 -6.31
CA THR A 342 -21.88 6.07 -7.10
C THR A 342 -20.82 6.09 -8.22
N GLY A 343 -19.95 5.08 -8.29
CA GLY A 343 -18.87 4.95 -9.27
C GLY A 343 -17.95 3.77 -8.96
N ALA A 344 -17.04 3.42 -9.87
CA ALA A 344 -16.17 2.24 -9.70
C ALA A 344 -15.25 2.37 -8.46
N HIS A 345 -15.36 1.41 -7.54
CA HIS A 345 -14.53 1.33 -6.33
C HIS A 345 -14.63 -0.06 -5.69
N LEU A 346 -13.63 -0.40 -4.86
CA LEU A 346 -13.73 -1.49 -3.89
C LEU A 346 -14.25 -0.92 -2.57
N HIS A 347 -15.35 -1.47 -2.07
CA HIS A 347 -15.74 -1.33 -0.67
C HIS A 347 -15.19 -2.52 0.12
N PHE A 348 -14.29 -2.24 1.07
CA PHE A 348 -13.54 -3.26 1.81
C PHE A 348 -13.86 -3.21 3.31
N GLU A 349 -14.27 -4.33 3.89
CA GLU A 349 -14.54 -4.44 5.33
C GLU A 349 -13.61 -5.45 6.01
N VAL A 350 -13.39 -5.26 7.32
CA VAL A 350 -12.74 -6.21 8.22
C VAL A 350 -13.68 -6.50 9.37
N ARG A 351 -13.92 -7.79 9.69
CA ARG A 351 -14.92 -8.24 10.67
C ARG A 351 -14.30 -9.24 11.65
N PRO A 352 -13.88 -8.81 12.85
CA PRO A 352 -13.43 -9.72 13.91
C PRO A 352 -14.53 -10.71 14.31
N GLY A 353 -14.16 -11.97 14.55
CA GLY A 353 -15.11 -13.04 14.90
C GLY A 353 -15.71 -13.79 13.70
N GLY A 354 -15.28 -13.48 12.48
CA GLY A 354 -15.68 -14.20 11.25
C GLY A 354 -16.75 -13.48 10.44
N THR A 355 -17.38 -14.19 9.50
CA THR A 355 -18.24 -13.62 8.45
C THR A 355 -19.40 -12.77 8.98
N ASN A 356 -19.93 -13.14 10.15
CA ASN A 356 -21.03 -12.45 10.82
C ASN A 356 -20.56 -11.43 11.88
N GLY A 357 -19.26 -11.18 11.98
CA GLY A 357 -18.68 -10.21 12.90
C GLY A 357 -19.06 -8.77 12.56
N GLU A 358 -19.05 -7.88 13.55
CA GLU A 358 -19.22 -6.45 13.32
C GLU A 358 -17.98 -5.88 12.61
N ALA A 359 -18.22 -5.02 11.62
CA ALA A 359 -17.12 -4.43 10.87
C ALA A 359 -16.38 -3.36 11.68
N ILE A 360 -15.06 -3.34 11.55
CA ILE A 360 -14.15 -2.35 12.15
C ILE A 360 -13.51 -1.47 11.07
N ASP A 361 -12.74 -0.46 11.48
CA ASP A 361 -11.96 0.35 10.55
C ASP A 361 -10.89 -0.50 9.82
N ALA A 362 -11.21 -0.83 8.57
CA ALA A 362 -10.34 -1.60 7.71
C ALA A 362 -9.02 -0.90 7.40
N ALA A 363 -8.99 0.44 7.37
CA ALA A 363 -7.76 1.19 7.10
C ALA A 363 -6.79 1.10 8.30
N ALA A 364 -7.30 1.26 9.53
CA ALA A 364 -6.52 1.05 10.75
C ALA A 364 -5.99 -0.39 10.85
N TRP A 365 -6.85 -1.37 10.54
CA TRP A 365 -6.46 -2.77 10.56
C TRP A 365 -5.37 -3.08 9.53
N LEU A 366 -5.48 -2.59 8.29
CA LEU A 366 -4.46 -2.75 7.26
C LEU A 366 -3.13 -2.09 7.67
N ASN A 367 -3.15 -0.90 8.26
CA ASN A 367 -1.95 -0.23 8.75
C ASN A 367 -1.28 -1.00 9.90
N GLN A 368 -2.07 -1.52 10.84
CA GLN A 368 -1.56 -2.31 11.97
C GLN A 368 -0.83 -3.57 11.52
N HIS A 369 -1.30 -4.19 10.42
CA HIS A 369 -0.68 -5.39 9.85
C HIS A 369 0.36 -5.06 8.76
N GLY A 370 0.76 -3.79 8.63
CA GLY A 370 1.80 -3.34 7.71
C GLY A 370 1.43 -3.48 6.23
N ALA A 371 0.14 -3.63 5.92
CA ALA A 371 -0.37 -3.83 4.57
C ALA A 371 -0.57 -2.52 3.78
N ALA A 372 -0.62 -1.37 4.47
CA ALA A 372 -0.63 -0.05 3.84
C ALA A 372 -0.24 1.07 4.83
N ASN A 373 -0.14 2.30 4.30
CA ASN A 373 -0.03 3.56 5.04
C ASN A 373 -1.25 4.43 4.72
N LEU A 374 -2.44 4.00 5.11
CA LEU A 374 -3.70 4.67 4.83
C LEU A 374 -4.02 5.76 5.86
N PRO A 375 -4.72 6.82 5.46
CA PRO A 375 -5.55 7.57 6.39
C PRO A 375 -6.58 6.61 7.03
N THR A 376 -6.53 6.44 8.34
CA THR A 376 -7.49 5.60 9.07
C THR A 376 -8.80 6.35 9.27
N ALA A 377 -9.92 5.64 9.37
CA ALA A 377 -11.13 6.27 9.86
C ALA A 377 -10.84 6.84 11.24
N THR A 378 -11.21 8.10 11.46
CA THR A 378 -11.17 8.69 12.80
C THR A 378 -12.27 8.01 13.60
N SER A 379 -11.94 6.88 14.25
CA SER A 379 -12.84 6.18 15.15
C SER A 379 -13.04 7.01 16.41
N GLY A 380 -13.89 8.03 16.32
CA GLY A 380 -14.61 8.57 17.44
C GLY A 380 -16.00 7.97 17.47
N SER A 381 -16.16 6.72 17.92
CA SER A 381 -17.41 6.38 18.61
C SER A 381 -17.39 7.11 19.95
N PRO A 382 -18.55 7.63 20.42
CA PRO A 382 -18.62 8.74 21.35
C PRO A 382 -17.80 8.42 22.58
N ALA A 383 -16.73 9.19 22.80
CA ALA A 383 -16.07 9.16 24.08
C ALA A 383 -17.15 9.45 25.13
N ALA A 384 -17.45 8.44 25.93
CA ALA A 384 -17.93 8.62 27.28
C ALA A 384 -17.14 9.80 27.86
N CYS A 385 -17.88 10.77 28.39
CA CYS A 385 -17.39 12.03 28.92
C CYS A 385 -15.95 11.93 29.47
N ASN A 386 -14.96 12.33 28.69
CA ASN A 386 -13.71 12.84 29.23
C ASN A 386 -13.74 14.34 29.05
N THR A 387 -14.38 14.96 30.03
CA THR A 387 -14.08 16.34 30.40
C THR A 387 -12.57 16.46 30.63
N ALA A 388 -11.99 17.49 30.01
CA ALA A 388 -10.67 18.08 30.30
C ALA A 388 -9.43 17.45 29.63
N SER A 389 -9.08 18.03 28.48
CA SER A 389 -7.81 18.76 28.39
C SER A 389 -7.96 19.92 27.40
N THR A 390 -8.01 21.13 27.95
CA THR A 390 -7.84 22.37 27.19
C THR A 390 -6.45 22.36 26.56
N PRO A 391 -6.27 22.68 25.27
CA PRO A 391 -4.95 22.90 24.70
C PRO A 391 -4.19 23.93 25.55
N GLY A 392 -2.90 23.68 25.81
CA GLY A 392 -2.06 24.61 26.58
C GLY A 392 -1.97 25.99 25.90
N ALA A 393 -1.62 27.02 26.67
CA ALA A 393 -1.38 28.35 26.12
C ALA A 393 -0.18 28.29 25.15
N PRO A 394 -0.26 28.92 23.96
CA PRO A 394 0.85 28.95 23.01
C PRO A 394 2.02 29.79 23.56
N ASP A 395 3.22 29.50 23.09
CA ASP A 395 4.42 30.28 23.38
C ASP A 395 4.48 31.56 22.52
N GLY A 396 5.37 32.51 22.85
CA GLY A 396 5.59 33.71 22.03
C GLY A 396 6.48 33.46 20.80
N VAL A 397 6.50 34.40 19.86
CA VAL A 397 7.39 34.35 18.68
C VAL A 397 8.81 34.77 19.09
N ASP A 398 9.79 33.89 18.88
CA ASP A 398 11.20 34.21 19.06
C ASP A 398 11.77 35.02 17.86
N GLY A 399 12.52 36.08 18.16
CA GLY A 399 13.24 36.87 17.15
C GLY A 399 12.39 37.90 16.41
N ASP A 400 12.80 38.28 15.20
CA ASP A 400 12.07 39.25 14.36
C ASP A 400 10.81 38.61 13.75
N PRO A 401 9.60 39.04 14.14
CA PRO A 401 8.36 38.42 13.70
C PRO A 401 8.05 38.64 12.21
N ASP A 402 8.65 39.66 11.58
CA ASP A 402 8.39 40.01 10.17
C ASP A 402 9.40 39.40 9.21
N ARG A 403 10.45 38.76 9.72
CA ARG A 403 11.44 38.07 8.89
C ARG A 403 10.75 37.01 8.01
N LEU A 404 11.02 37.06 6.71
CA LEU A 404 10.51 36.06 5.77
C LEU A 404 11.26 34.73 5.93
N VAL A 405 10.49 33.65 5.98
CA VAL A 405 10.93 32.25 6.07
C VAL A 405 10.23 31.41 5.00
N ASP A 406 10.74 30.21 4.73
CA ASP A 406 10.09 29.30 3.78
C ASP A 406 8.67 28.95 4.23
N ASP A 407 7.73 29.00 3.30
CA ASP A 407 6.36 28.57 3.52
C ASP A 407 6.28 27.04 3.47
N PRO A 408 5.86 26.34 4.54
CA PRO A 408 5.71 24.88 4.52
C PRO A 408 4.56 24.40 3.62
N THR A 409 3.70 25.31 3.14
CA THR A 409 2.50 25.00 2.34
C THR A 409 2.68 25.28 0.85
N SER A 410 3.77 25.93 0.44
CA SER A 410 4.03 26.31 -0.95
C SER A 410 5.53 26.50 -1.24
N ASN A 411 5.89 27.01 -2.42
CA ASN A 411 7.27 27.41 -2.75
C ASN A 411 7.57 28.90 -2.43
N GLY A 412 6.68 29.55 -1.67
CA GLY A 412 6.76 30.96 -1.33
C GLY A 412 7.44 31.26 0.00
N LYS A 413 7.18 32.48 0.51
CA LYS A 413 7.68 32.93 1.81
C LYS A 413 6.54 33.43 2.68
N ILE A 414 6.60 33.11 3.97
CA ILE A 414 5.72 33.63 5.02
C ILE A 414 6.52 34.37 6.09
N THR A 415 5.87 35.20 6.91
CA THR A 415 6.56 35.81 8.06
C THR A 415 6.83 34.78 9.15
N ALA A 416 7.88 35.00 9.95
CA ALA A 416 8.20 34.14 11.09
C ALA A 416 7.02 34.02 12.08
N ARG A 417 6.25 35.11 12.24
CA ARG A 417 4.99 35.11 13.01
C ARG A 417 3.94 34.16 12.43
N MET A 418 3.77 34.13 11.11
CA MET A 418 2.83 33.21 10.47
C MET A 418 3.29 31.76 10.59
N LEU A 419 4.59 31.49 10.44
CA LEU A 419 5.15 30.15 10.67
C LEU A 419 4.91 29.67 12.12
N HIS A 420 5.06 30.57 13.10
CA HIS A 420 4.78 30.26 14.49
C HIS A 420 3.29 29.95 14.71
N LEU A 421 2.36 30.76 14.19
CA LEU A 421 0.92 30.46 14.23
C LEU A 421 0.61 29.08 13.63
N TYR A 422 1.17 28.77 12.46
CA TYR A 422 1.03 27.49 11.78
C TYR A 422 1.47 26.32 12.68
N GLN A 423 2.65 26.41 13.28
CA GLN A 423 3.21 25.36 14.14
C GLN A 423 2.41 25.16 15.42
N GLN A 424 2.04 26.23 16.12
CA GLN A 424 1.24 26.16 17.34
C GLN A 424 -0.17 25.60 17.06
N THR A 425 -0.76 25.98 15.93
CA THR A 425 -2.07 25.47 15.53
C THR A 425 -1.99 24.00 15.13
N LEU A 426 -0.98 23.54 14.40
CA LEU A 426 -0.83 22.10 14.09
C LEU A 426 -0.54 21.27 15.34
N ALA A 427 0.17 21.82 16.33
CA ALA A 427 0.38 21.14 17.60
C ALA A 427 -0.95 20.97 18.39
N ALA A 428 -1.83 21.98 18.36
CA ALA A 428 -3.12 21.94 19.05
C ALA A 428 -4.23 21.25 18.23
N PHE A 429 -4.14 21.32 16.90
CA PHE A 429 -5.16 20.88 15.93
C PHE A 429 -4.46 20.31 14.68
N PRO A 430 -3.93 19.08 14.77
CA PRO A 430 -3.13 18.46 13.70
C PRO A 430 -3.93 18.23 12.41
N ASP A 431 -5.25 18.13 12.50
CA ASP A 431 -6.14 17.81 11.37
C ASP A 431 -6.58 19.04 10.55
N THR A 432 -5.74 20.07 10.47
CA THR A 432 -6.01 21.30 9.70
C THR A 432 -5.23 21.31 8.39
N GLY A 433 -5.89 21.62 7.27
CA GLY A 433 -5.25 21.83 5.97
C GLY A 433 -4.94 23.31 5.74
N TRP A 434 -3.81 23.65 5.15
CA TRP A 434 -3.33 25.04 5.05
C TRP A 434 -2.91 25.43 3.64
N GLY A 435 -3.21 26.67 3.26
CA GLY A 435 -2.63 27.36 2.11
C GLY A 435 -2.27 28.79 2.46
N CYS A 436 -0.97 29.09 2.54
CA CYS A 436 -0.49 30.38 3.04
C CYS A 436 -0.05 31.33 1.92
N TYR A 437 1.19 31.23 1.44
CA TYR A 437 1.65 32.13 0.39
C TYR A 437 0.93 31.83 -0.93
N SER A 438 0.42 32.89 -1.55
CA SER A 438 -0.18 32.81 -2.88
C SER A 438 0.04 34.13 -3.62
N PRO A 439 0.63 34.14 -4.82
CA PRO A 439 0.81 35.35 -5.61
C PRO A 439 -0.56 35.84 -6.12
N ARG A 440 -0.91 37.09 -5.81
CA ARG A 440 -2.19 37.71 -6.21
C ARG A 440 -1.98 39.11 -6.81
N PRO A 441 -1.42 39.21 -8.03
CA PRO A 441 -1.12 40.49 -8.67
C PRO A 441 -2.34 41.40 -8.77
N GLY A 442 -2.17 42.69 -8.48
CA GLY A 442 -3.25 43.69 -8.58
C GLY A 442 -4.29 43.65 -7.46
N THR A 443 -4.10 42.83 -6.42
CA THR A 443 -5.00 42.76 -5.25
C THR A 443 -4.35 43.38 -4.01
N LYS A 444 -5.18 43.83 -3.06
CA LYS A 444 -4.76 44.23 -1.70
C LYS A 444 -4.81 43.04 -0.74
N SER A 445 -4.22 41.91 -1.12
CA SER A 445 -4.22 40.68 -0.33
C SER A 445 -2.97 40.57 0.53
N GLU A 446 -3.11 39.89 1.67
CA GLU A 446 -2.01 39.63 2.61
C GLU A 446 -1.28 38.30 2.33
N HIS A 447 -1.83 37.45 1.46
CA HIS A 447 -1.17 36.20 1.02
C HIS A 447 0.19 36.44 0.32
N PRO A 448 0.34 37.41 -0.61
CA PRO A 448 1.64 37.69 -1.23
C PRO A 448 2.66 38.28 -0.27
N LEU A 449 2.21 38.87 0.83
CA LEU A 449 3.06 39.43 1.89
C LEU A 449 3.47 38.38 2.92
N GLY A 450 2.97 37.14 2.79
CA GLY A 450 3.28 36.07 3.72
C GLY A 450 2.59 36.20 5.08
N ARG A 451 1.55 37.02 5.18
CA ARG A 451 0.83 37.35 6.43
C ARG A 451 -0.55 36.73 6.54
N ALA A 452 -0.99 35.95 5.55
CA ALA A 452 -2.28 35.28 5.57
C ALA A 452 -2.21 33.80 5.18
N CYS A 453 -3.12 33.02 5.76
CA CYS A 453 -3.38 31.64 5.37
C CYS A 453 -4.88 31.36 5.33
N ASP A 454 -5.25 30.45 4.43
CA ASP A 454 -6.57 29.84 4.35
C ASP A 454 -6.48 28.42 4.94
N ILE A 455 -7.34 28.13 5.90
CA ILE A 455 -7.33 26.90 6.68
C ILE A 455 -8.62 26.12 6.42
N THR A 456 -8.48 24.85 6.09
CA THR A 456 -9.58 23.92 5.83
C THR A 456 -9.61 22.84 6.90
N PHE A 457 -10.79 22.26 7.12
CA PHE A 457 -11.01 21.28 8.20
C PHE A 457 -11.36 19.93 7.58
N GLY A 458 -10.60 19.51 6.56
CA GLY A 458 -10.84 18.32 5.75
C GLY A 458 -11.84 18.51 4.61
N ASN A 459 -12.40 19.70 4.44
CA ASN A 459 -13.22 20.08 3.29
C ASN A 459 -12.37 20.77 2.21
N LYS A 460 -12.82 20.75 0.95
CA LYS A 460 -12.13 21.45 -0.15
C LYS A 460 -12.61 22.91 -0.25
N ILE A 461 -11.72 23.81 -0.68
CA ILE A 461 -12.12 25.16 -1.10
C ILE A 461 -13.15 25.04 -2.23
N GLY A 462 -14.21 25.83 -2.14
CA GLY A 462 -15.42 25.78 -2.95
C GLY A 462 -16.55 24.93 -2.35
N GLN A 463 -16.30 24.18 -1.27
CA GLN A 463 -17.26 23.27 -0.65
C GLN A 463 -17.50 23.63 0.82
N ARG A 464 -18.77 23.77 1.20
CA ARG A 464 -19.15 24.03 2.59
C ARG A 464 -18.70 22.87 3.49
N PRO A 465 -18.18 23.15 4.69
CA PRO A 465 -17.85 22.13 5.67
C PRO A 465 -19.15 21.43 6.11
N ASN A 466 -19.06 20.14 6.36
CA ASN A 466 -20.09 19.44 7.10
C ASN A 466 -20.08 19.86 8.58
N THR A 467 -21.04 19.42 9.39
CA THR A 467 -21.17 19.83 10.79
C THR A 467 -19.91 19.61 11.63
N ALA A 468 -19.23 18.48 11.50
CA ALA A 468 -18.01 18.20 12.26
C ALA A 468 -16.85 19.11 11.86
N GLN A 469 -16.73 19.39 10.56
CA GLN A 469 -15.72 20.30 10.00
C GLN A 469 -16.02 21.76 10.40
N LEU A 470 -17.31 22.11 10.49
CA LEU A 470 -17.79 23.40 10.96
C LEU A 470 -17.48 23.59 12.45
N GLU A 471 -17.72 22.57 13.28
CA GLU A 471 -17.37 22.55 14.70
C GLU A 471 -15.85 22.60 14.93
N ALA A 472 -15.08 21.82 14.17
CA ALA A 472 -13.62 21.88 14.18
C ALA A 472 -13.13 23.28 13.78
N GLY A 473 -13.71 23.85 12.73
CA GLY A 473 -13.44 25.22 12.30
C GLY A 473 -13.72 26.22 13.40
N TRP A 474 -14.86 26.14 14.08
CA TRP A 474 -15.17 27.01 15.21
C TRP A 474 -14.24 26.80 16.42
N ARG A 475 -13.80 25.58 16.70
CA ARG A 475 -12.83 25.30 17.76
C ARG A 475 -11.48 25.95 17.47
N VAL A 476 -10.94 25.77 16.26
CA VAL A 476 -9.68 26.40 15.84
C VAL A 476 -9.80 27.90 15.82
N THR A 477 -10.88 28.42 15.22
CA THR A 477 -11.14 29.85 15.10
C THR A 477 -11.25 30.52 16.48
N ASN A 478 -12.00 29.92 17.42
CA ASN A 478 -12.14 30.47 18.77
C ASN A 478 -10.85 30.33 19.58
N TRP A 479 -10.11 29.23 19.44
CA TRP A 479 -8.80 29.10 20.09
C TRP A 479 -7.81 30.15 19.57
N MET A 480 -7.76 30.40 18.26
CA MET A 480 -6.94 31.48 17.69
C MET A 480 -7.36 32.86 18.17
N LYS A 481 -8.68 33.11 18.27
CA LYS A 481 -9.23 34.35 18.82
C LYS A 481 -8.80 34.54 20.27
N ASP A 482 -8.98 33.52 21.11
CA ASP A 482 -8.72 33.60 22.55
C ASP A 482 -7.23 33.70 22.88
N ASN A 483 -6.36 33.29 21.95
CA ASN A 483 -4.90 33.39 22.04
C ASN A 483 -4.30 34.44 21.07
N ALA A 484 -5.13 35.32 20.51
CA ALA A 484 -4.75 36.18 19.38
C ALA A 484 -3.56 37.11 19.68
N ASP A 485 -3.43 37.60 20.91
CA ASP A 485 -2.32 38.45 21.30
C ASP A 485 -0.97 37.72 21.26
N VAL A 486 -0.94 36.50 21.79
CA VAL A 486 0.27 35.65 21.84
C VAL A 486 0.63 35.15 20.45
N LEU A 487 -0.37 34.67 19.70
CA LEU A 487 -0.22 34.17 18.34
C LEU A 487 0.02 35.29 17.31
N GLY A 488 -0.18 36.55 17.69
CA GLY A 488 -0.05 37.69 16.79
C GLY A 488 -1.13 37.77 15.71
N VAL A 489 -2.31 37.20 15.93
CA VAL A 489 -3.46 37.28 15.02
C VAL A 489 -3.98 38.73 14.96
N GLN A 490 -4.21 39.22 13.74
CA GLN A 490 -4.83 40.52 13.49
C GLN A 490 -6.34 40.40 13.28
N TYR A 491 -6.76 39.48 12.41
CA TYR A 491 -8.17 39.18 12.17
C TYR A 491 -8.38 37.75 11.65
N LEU A 492 -9.61 37.27 11.82
CA LEU A 492 -10.10 35.95 11.40
C LEU A 492 -11.40 36.13 10.62
N ILE A 493 -11.60 35.34 9.57
CA ILE A 493 -12.86 35.27 8.81
C ILE A 493 -13.29 33.82 8.68
N TRP A 494 -14.49 33.49 9.15
CA TRP A 494 -15.04 32.13 9.06
C TRP A 494 -16.56 32.20 8.98
N GLN A 495 -17.16 31.37 8.11
CA GLN A 495 -18.62 31.24 7.98
C GLN A 495 -19.36 32.56 7.74
N GLY A 496 -18.80 33.43 6.91
CA GLY A 496 -19.38 34.75 6.64
C GLY A 496 -19.32 35.70 7.83
N GLN A 497 -18.48 35.43 8.83
CA GLN A 497 -18.24 36.31 9.96
C GLN A 497 -16.77 36.74 10.02
N ILE A 498 -16.53 37.95 10.49
CA ILE A 498 -15.20 38.50 10.73
C ILE A 498 -15.06 38.91 12.20
N TRP A 499 -13.92 38.55 12.77
CA TRP A 499 -13.45 39.02 14.07
C TRP A 499 -12.08 39.65 13.88
N SER A 500 -11.77 40.70 14.65
CA SER A 500 -10.46 41.35 14.62
C SER A 500 -10.06 41.78 16.01
N LEU A 501 -8.78 41.66 16.35
CA LEU A 501 -8.29 42.03 17.66
C LEU A 501 -8.56 43.51 18.00
N ALA A 502 -8.45 44.41 17.02
CA ALA A 502 -8.72 45.84 17.19
C ALA A 502 -10.18 46.16 17.54
N SER A 503 -11.09 45.19 17.43
CA SER A 503 -12.50 45.35 17.76
C SER A 503 -13.03 44.13 18.52
N ASP A 504 -12.22 43.50 19.37
CA ASP A 504 -12.60 42.28 20.08
C ASP A 504 -13.88 42.47 20.92
N ALA A 505 -14.07 43.66 21.50
CA ALA A 505 -15.27 44.02 22.26
C ALA A 505 -16.59 43.90 21.44
N ASP A 506 -16.52 44.02 20.11
CA ASP A 506 -17.69 43.88 19.24
C ASP A 506 -17.98 42.41 18.88
N GLY A 507 -17.07 41.48 19.23
CA GLY A 507 -17.18 40.07 18.90
C GLY A 507 -17.20 39.77 17.39
N TRP A 508 -17.90 38.71 17.01
CA TRP A 508 -18.06 38.28 15.61
C TRP A 508 -19.08 39.17 14.90
N ARG A 509 -18.69 39.72 13.74
CA ARG A 509 -19.53 40.62 12.92
C ARG A 509 -19.76 40.01 11.53
N PRO A 510 -20.88 40.30 10.85
CA PRO A 510 -21.07 39.85 9.47
C PRO A 510 -19.92 40.34 8.56
N TYR A 511 -19.34 39.44 7.78
CA TYR A 511 -18.35 39.76 6.78
C TYR A 511 -19.02 40.13 5.45
N ASN A 512 -18.69 41.30 4.91
CA ASN A 512 -19.31 41.85 3.72
C ASN A 512 -18.45 41.69 2.45
N GLY A 513 -17.44 40.81 2.46
CA GLY A 513 -16.55 40.60 1.32
C GLY A 513 -15.35 41.55 1.24
N GLY A 514 -15.24 42.51 2.18
CA GLY A 514 -14.10 43.44 2.26
C GLY A 514 -13.88 44.31 1.02
N GLY A 515 -14.90 44.42 0.15
CA GLY A 515 -14.82 45.10 -1.14
C GLY A 515 -14.01 44.37 -2.22
N MET A 516 -13.55 43.15 -1.96
CA MET A 516 -12.73 42.34 -2.89
C MET A 516 -13.42 41.04 -3.32
N HIS A 517 -14.22 40.44 -2.44
CA HIS A 517 -14.85 39.16 -2.66
C HIS A 517 -16.37 39.28 -2.74
N ASP A 518 -17.01 38.41 -3.52
CA ASP A 518 -18.46 38.27 -3.52
C ASP A 518 -18.90 37.54 -2.22
N PRO A 519 -19.51 38.25 -1.26
CA PRO A 519 -19.90 37.66 0.02
C PRO A 519 -21.10 36.71 -0.09
N THR A 520 -21.71 36.56 -1.27
CA THR A 520 -22.78 35.58 -1.51
C THR A 520 -22.24 34.24 -2.00
N SER A 521 -21.01 34.21 -2.52
CA SER A 521 -20.34 32.98 -2.94
C SER A 521 -19.77 32.20 -1.75
N ILE A 522 -19.69 30.87 -1.87
CA ILE A 522 -19.17 29.99 -0.80
C ILE A 522 -17.77 30.42 -0.39
N THR A 523 -16.86 30.56 -1.35
CA THR A 523 -15.47 30.94 -1.08
C THR A 523 -15.31 32.41 -0.73
N GLY A 524 -16.02 33.32 -1.41
CA GLY A 524 -15.92 34.75 -1.12
C GLY A 524 -16.51 35.16 0.24
N SER A 525 -17.42 34.35 0.79
CA SER A 525 -17.91 34.49 2.17
C SER A 525 -17.06 33.74 3.19
N HIS A 526 -16.02 33.02 2.78
CA HIS A 526 -15.23 32.17 3.68
C HIS A 526 -16.09 31.11 4.39
N SER A 527 -17.07 30.58 3.68
CA SER A 527 -17.95 29.52 4.19
C SER A 527 -17.31 28.13 4.09
N ASP A 528 -16.15 28.01 3.47
CA ASP A 528 -15.41 26.78 3.14
C ASP A 528 -13.96 26.78 3.66
N HIS A 529 -13.42 27.91 4.12
CA HIS A 529 -12.17 27.96 4.87
C HIS A 529 -12.16 29.08 5.91
N LEU A 530 -11.41 28.88 6.98
CA LEU A 530 -11.02 29.93 7.91
C LEU A 530 -9.89 30.73 7.26
N HIS A 531 -10.07 32.03 7.08
CA HIS A 531 -8.98 32.92 6.74
C HIS A 531 -8.41 33.57 8.00
N VAL A 532 -7.09 33.53 8.14
CA VAL A 532 -6.36 34.20 9.23
C VAL A 532 -5.34 35.16 8.66
N THR A 533 -5.26 36.36 9.22
CA THR A 533 -4.17 37.30 8.98
C THR A 533 -3.45 37.63 10.29
N VAL A 534 -2.12 37.64 10.25
CA VAL A 534 -1.27 38.07 11.38
C VAL A 534 -0.86 39.54 11.28
N LYS A 535 -0.63 40.15 12.44
CA LYS A 535 -0.17 41.55 12.54
C LYS A 535 1.18 41.70 11.83
N ALA A 536 1.38 42.82 11.15
CA ALA A 536 2.74 43.29 10.89
C ALA A 536 3.42 43.63 12.24
N GLY A 537 4.75 43.58 12.29
CA GLY A 537 5.54 44.04 13.41
C GLY A 537 5.21 45.48 13.82
N ALA A 538 5.55 45.79 15.06
CA ALA A 538 5.37 47.12 15.64
C ALA A 538 6.28 48.15 14.97
#